data_AF-A0A921ERP7-F1
#
_entry.id   AF-A0A921ERP7-F1
#
_cell.length_a   1.000
_cell.length_b   1.000
_cell.length_c   1.000
_cell.angle_alpha   90.00
_cell.angle_beta   90.00
_cell.angle_gamma   90.00
#
_symmetry.space_group_name_H-M   'P 1'
#
loop_
_entity.id
_entity.type
_entity.pdbx_description
1 polymer ?
#
loop_
_entity_poly.entity_id
_entity_poly.type
_entity_poly.pdbx_seq_one_letter_code
_entity_poly.pdbx_strand_id
1 'polypeptide(L)' 'MRILPNGESAFLVELPDIDEVLAAYSQVAGVPGVVEVVPAASTLLVTTLPDDRDRVQAAVADLHWDGAQV' A
#
# COMPACT_ATOMS: atom_id res chain seq x y z
N MET A 1 10.64 1.31 2.78
CA MET A 1 9.39 0.67 2.33
C MET A 1 9.70 -0.70 1.74
N ARG A 2 8.86 -1.70 2.03
CA ARG A 2 8.89 -3.02 1.36
C ARG A 2 7.48 -3.43 0.98
N ILE A 3 7.31 -4.11 -0.15
CA ILE A 3 6.03 -4.71 -0.54
C ILE A 3 6.14 -6.23 -0.43
N LEU A 4 5.25 -6.84 0.34
CA LEU A 4 5.22 -8.27 0.61
C LEU A 4 3.94 -8.90 0.04
N PRO A 5 4.00 -10.10 -0.55
CA PRO A 5 2.82 -10.79 -1.04
C PRO A 5 1.87 -11.14 0.12
N ASN A 6 0.55 -11.06 -0.11
CA ASN A 6 -0.47 -11.46 0.85
C ASN A 6 -1.64 -12.13 0.12
N GLY A 7 -1.41 -13.37 -0.36
CA GLY A 7 -2.39 -14.06 -1.20
C GLY A 7 -2.41 -13.52 -2.64
N GLU A 8 -3.44 -13.91 -3.40
CA GLU A 8 -3.51 -13.65 -4.84
C GLU A 8 -4.06 -12.27 -5.19
N SER A 9 -4.84 -11.67 -4.28
CA SER A 9 -5.52 -10.38 -4.52
C SER A 9 -5.13 -9.32 -3.49
N ALA A 10 -4.07 -9.54 -2.71
CA ALA A 10 -3.60 -8.56 -1.75
C ALA A 10 -2.07 -8.57 -1.59
N PHE A 11 -1.59 -7.48 -0.99
CA PHE A 11 -0.20 -7.33 -0.58
C PHE A 11 -0.10 -6.42 0.64
N LEU A 12 1.02 -6.50 1.34
CA LEU A 12 1.35 -5.64 2.47
C LEU A 12 2.41 -4.62 2.06
N VAL A 13 2.22 -3.37 2.45
CA VAL A 13 3.24 -2.33 2.39
C VAL A 13 3.79 -2.12 3.79
N GLU A 14 5.07 -2.43 4.01
CA GLU A 14 5.77 -2.11 5.26
C GLU A 14 6.30 -0.67 5.22
N LEU A 15 5.95 0.09 6.25
CA LEU A 15 6.28 1.50 6.43
C LEU A 15 7.01 1.73 7.77
N PRO A 16 7.79 2.83 7.92
CA PRO A 16 8.62 3.06 9.10
C PRO A 16 7.84 3.15 10.42
N ASP A 17 6.68 3.80 10.41
CA ASP A 17 5.87 4.09 11.59
C ASP A 17 4.40 4.31 11.24
N ILE A 18 3.60 4.61 12.27
CA ILE A 18 2.15 4.80 12.15
C ILE A 18 1.79 6.11 11.43
N ASP A 19 2.61 7.14 11.50
CA ASP A 19 2.33 8.43 10.84
C ASP A 19 2.45 8.25 9.32
N GLU A 20 3.47 7.52 8.88
CA GLU A 20 3.65 7.12 7.48
C GLU A 20 2.50 6.22 6.98
N VAL A 21 2.04 5.27 7.81
CA VAL A 21 0.87 4.42 7.48
C VAL A 21 -0.37 5.28 7.24
N LEU A 22 -0.63 6.28 8.09
CA LEU A 22 -1.81 7.13 7.98
C LEU A 22 -1.72 8.08 6.78
N ALA A 23 -0.55 8.63 6.49
CA ALA A 23 -0.32 9.43 5.28
C ALA A 23 -0.56 8.59 4.01
N ALA A 24 0.03 7.40 3.98
CA ALA A 24 -0.04 6.47 2.87
C ALA A 24 -1.46 5.95 2.60
N TYR A 25 -2.26 5.73 3.64
CA TYR A 25 -3.64 5.23 3.52
C TYR A 25 -4.46 6.02 2.49
N SER A 26 -4.43 7.36 2.57
CA SER A 26 -5.24 8.22 1.71
C SER A 26 -4.81 8.16 0.24
N GLN A 27 -3.50 8.04 -0.01
CA GLN A 27 -2.94 7.96 -1.36
C GLN A 27 -3.26 6.60 -1.99
N VAL A 28 -3.07 5.52 -1.24
CA VAL A 28 -3.31 4.14 -1.72
C VAL A 28 -4.80 3.91 -1.95
N ALA A 29 -5.68 4.41 -1.09
CA ALA A 29 -7.13 4.29 -1.27
C ALA A 29 -7.64 4.96 -2.56
N GLY A 30 -6.88 5.91 -3.12
CA GLY A 30 -7.19 6.56 -4.40
C GLY A 30 -6.72 5.80 -5.64
N VAL A 31 -5.94 4.72 -5.49
CA VAL A 31 -5.39 3.97 -6.63
C VAL A 31 -6.49 3.13 -7.29
N PRO A 32 -6.74 3.29 -8.61
CA PRO A 32 -7.74 2.47 -9.30
C PRO A 32 -7.41 0.97 -9.28
N GLY A 33 -8.36 0.16 -8.82
CA GLY A 33 -8.19 -1.29 -8.66
C GLY A 33 -7.99 -1.74 -7.20
N VAL A 34 -7.78 -0.79 -6.28
CA VAL A 34 -7.85 -1.04 -4.83
C VAL A 34 -9.31 -1.25 -4.42
N VAL A 35 -9.55 -2.32 -3.66
CA VAL A 35 -10.85 -2.69 -3.09
C VAL A 35 -10.94 -2.27 -1.63
N GLU A 36 -9.87 -2.48 -0.88
CA GLU A 36 -9.80 -2.16 0.55
C GLU A 36 -8.37 -1.80 0.92
N VAL A 37 -8.23 -0.87 1.87
CA VAL A 37 -6.97 -0.56 2.51
C VAL A 37 -7.18 -0.64 4.02
N VAL A 38 -6.38 -1.46 4.70
CA VAL A 38 -6.44 -1.60 6.16
C VAL A 38 -5.11 -1.13 6.78
N PRO A 39 -5.10 -0.01 7.51
CA PRO A 39 -3.93 0.45 8.25
C PRO A 39 -3.70 -0.39 9.52
N ALA A 40 -2.44 -0.66 9.81
CA ALA A 40 -1.96 -1.30 11.05
C ALA A 40 -0.82 -0.47 11.67
N ALA A 41 -0.06 -1.05 12.62
CA ALA A 41 0.97 -0.31 13.36
C ALA A 41 2.12 0.22 12.48
N SER A 42 2.56 -0.57 11.50
CA SER A 42 3.67 -0.23 10.59
C SER A 42 3.47 -0.84 9.20
N THR A 43 2.23 -1.20 8.87
CA THR A 43 1.87 -1.80 7.60
C THR A 43 0.52 -1.29 7.08
N LEU A 44 0.36 -1.34 5.76
CA LEU A 44 -0.94 -1.24 5.09
C LEU A 44 -1.21 -2.55 4.37
N LEU A 45 -2.33 -3.21 4.69
CA LEU A 45 -2.87 -4.26 3.84
C LEU A 45 -3.64 -3.62 2.70
N VAL A 46 -3.30 -3.99 1.47
CA VAL A 46 -3.97 -3.51 0.26
C VAL A 46 -4.62 -4.70 -0.42
N THR A 47 -5.95 -4.69 -0.46
CA THR A 47 -6.75 -5.65 -1.21
C THR A 47 -7.12 -5.03 -2.56
N THR A 48 -7.07 -5.84 -3.60
CA THR A 48 -7.26 -5.43 -4.99
C THR A 48 -8.24 -6.36 -5.70
N LEU A 49 -8.71 -5.97 -6.89
CA LEU A 49 -9.32 -6.95 -7.79
C LEU A 49 -8.24 -7.96 -8.25
N PRO A 50 -8.57 -9.26 -8.40
CA PRO A 50 -7.57 -10.29 -8.73
C PRO A 50 -6.71 -9.95 -9.95
N ASP A 51 -7.31 -9.43 -11.01
CA ASP A 51 -6.61 -9.10 -12.26
C ASP A 51 -5.81 -7.79 -12.21
N ASP A 52 -6.00 -6.98 -11.16
CA ASP A 52 -5.37 -5.66 -11.01
C ASP A 52 -4.18 -5.65 -10.05
N ARG A 53 -3.94 -6.76 -9.34
CA ARG A 53 -2.99 -6.84 -8.23
C ARG A 53 -1.60 -6.31 -8.56
N ASP A 54 -1.03 -6.73 -9.69
CA ASP A 54 0.32 -6.31 -10.10
C ASP A 54 0.37 -4.85 -10.56
N ARG A 55 -0.69 -4.38 -11.25
CA ARG A 55 -0.82 -2.99 -11.69
C ARG A 55 -0.93 -2.04 -10.49
N VAL A 56 -1.75 -2.39 -9.52
CA VAL A 56 -1.92 -1.63 -8.27
C VAL A 56 -0.63 -1.67 -7.46
N GLN A 57 0.03 -2.82 -7.35
CA GLN A 57 1.32 -2.91 -6.66
C GLN A 57 2.37 -1.98 -7.29
N ALA A 58 2.46 -1.94 -8.62
CA ALA A 58 3.38 -1.05 -9.32
C ALA A 58 3.04 0.43 -9.06
N ALA A 59 1.76 0.80 -9.17
CA ALA A 59 1.31 2.16 -8.89
C ALA A 59 1.60 2.60 -7.45
N VAL A 60 1.42 1.70 -6.47
CA VAL A 60 1.76 1.96 -5.07
C VAL A 60 3.27 2.10 -4.89
N ALA A 61 4.09 1.28 -5.56
CA ALA A 61 5.54 1.41 -5.50
C ALA A 61 6.05 2.76 -6.05
N ASP A 62 5.33 3.35 -7.01
CA ASP A 62 5.63 4.64 -7.64
C ASP A 62 5.10 5.86 -6.86
N LEU A 63 4.30 5.65 -5.80
CA LEU A 63 3.84 6.76 -4.96
C LEU A 63 5.04 7.45 -4.28
N HIS A 64 4.99 8.78 -4.22
CA HIS A 64 5.95 9.54 -3.44
C HIS A 64 5.49 9.53 -1.99
N TRP A 65 6.24 8.81 -1.16
CA TRP A 65 6.04 8.78 0.27
C TRP A 65 6.81 9.97 0.85
N ASP A 66 6.11 11.08 1.06
CA ASP A 66 6.69 12.27 1.69
C ASP A 66 7.00 11.97 3.16
N GLY A 67 8.21 11.47 3.40
CA GLY A 67 8.73 11.20 4.74
C GLY A 67 10.01 10.33 4.77
N ALA A 68 10.44 9.78 3.64
CA ALA A 68 11.79 9.20 3.51
C ALA A 68 12.88 10.27 3.29
N GLN A 69 13.14 11.11 4.29
CA GLN A 69 14.49 11.63 4.52
C GLN A 69 15.18 10.72 5.55
N VAL A 70 15.92 9.72 5.06
CA VAL A 70 17.03 9.11 5.81
C VAL A 70 18.34 9.63 5.26
#